data_AF-A0A4W5KVU9-F1
#
_entry.id   AF-A0A4W5KVU9-F1
#
_cell.length_a   1.000
_cell.length_b   1.000
_cell.length_c   1.000
_cell.angle_alpha   90.00
_cell.angle_beta   90.00
_cell.angle_gamma   90.00
#
_symmetry.space_group_name_H-M   'P 1'
#
loop_
_entity.id
_entity.type
_entity.pdbx_description
1 polymer ?
#
loop_
_entity_poly.entity_id
_entity_poly.type
_entity_poly.pdbx_seq_one_letter_code
_entity_poly.pdbx_strand_id
1 'polypeptide(L)'
;PAIIPHSKALQSIEAAVQERTKESSCPSDWHTYGSRCFKFVSIQQSWADSEQNCLALGGNLASVHSLLEYQFMQALTKDTNGHLPDTWLGGFDAVKEG
;
A
#
# COMPACT_ATOMS: atom_id res chain seq x y z
N PRO A 1 -5.31 38.04 -32.49
CA PRO A 1 -5.51 37.60 -31.09
C PRO A 1 -6.25 36.26 -31.04
N ALA A 2 -5.57 35.18 -30.60
CA ALA A 2 -6.21 33.88 -30.44
C ALA A 2 -7.04 33.89 -29.16
N ILE A 3 -8.37 33.95 -29.32
CA ILE A 3 -9.32 33.77 -28.22
C ILE A 3 -9.37 32.27 -27.93
N ILE A 4 -8.81 31.84 -26.79
CA ILE A 4 -8.93 30.45 -26.35
C ILE A 4 -10.37 30.26 -25.86
N PRO A 5 -11.18 29.38 -26.47
CA PRO A 5 -12.55 29.13 -26.02
C PRO A 5 -12.54 28.59 -24.58
N HIS A 6 -13.47 29.08 -23.75
CA HIS A 6 -13.61 28.76 -22.31
C HIS A 6 -13.62 27.24 -22.02
N SER A 7 -14.04 26.42 -22.99
CA SER A 7 -14.04 24.95 -22.91
C SER A 7 -12.64 24.30 -22.88
N LYS A 8 -11.62 24.95 -23.47
CA LYS A 8 -10.26 24.38 -23.55
C LYS A 8 -9.49 24.52 -22.23
N ALA A 9 -9.81 25.57 -21.46
CA ALA A 9 -9.27 25.78 -20.11
C ALA A 9 -9.84 24.75 -19.12
N LEU A 10 -11.14 24.44 -19.23
CA LEU A 10 -11.81 23.43 -18.40
C LEU A 10 -11.27 22.02 -18.67
N GLN A 11 -11.05 21.63 -19.93
CA GLN A 11 -10.43 20.34 -20.29
C GLN A 11 -9.01 20.17 -19.73
N SER A 12 -8.26 21.27 -19.56
CA SER A 12 -6.91 21.23 -18.99
C SER A 12 -6.93 21.05 -17.47
N ILE A 13 -7.97 21.57 -16.81
CA ILE A 13 -8.19 21.38 -15.36
C ILE A 13 -8.65 19.95 -15.09
N GLU A 14 -9.56 19.41 -15.89
CA GLU A 14 -10.02 18.01 -15.78
C GLU A 14 -8.87 17.02 -15.97
N ALA A 15 -8.00 17.22 -16.96
CA ALA A 15 -6.83 16.37 -17.17
C ALA A 15 -5.81 16.46 -16.00
N ALA A 16 -5.61 17.65 -15.43
CA ALA A 16 -4.74 17.84 -14.25
C ALA A 16 -5.37 17.29 -12.95
N VAL A 17 -6.70 17.23 -12.87
CA VAL A 17 -7.44 16.53 -11.80
C VAL A 17 -7.37 15.01 -12.02
N GLN A 18 -7.42 14.54 -13.26
CA GLN A 18 -7.34 13.12 -13.63
C GLN A 18 -5.96 12.51 -13.27
N GLU A 19 -4.87 13.23 -13.51
CA GLU A 19 -3.52 12.80 -13.11
C GLU A 19 -3.34 12.79 -11.58
N ARG A 20 -3.77 13.86 -10.88
CA ARG A 20 -3.69 13.92 -9.40
C ARG A 20 -4.58 12.92 -8.68
N THR A 21 -5.70 12.51 -9.29
CA THR A 21 -6.59 11.49 -8.71
C THR A 21 -6.07 10.07 -8.97
N LYS A 22 -5.28 9.87 -10.03
CA LYS A 22 -4.59 8.61 -10.30
C LYS A 22 -3.38 8.38 -9.39
N GLU A 23 -2.78 9.45 -8.88
CA GLU A 23 -1.69 9.43 -7.89
C GLU A 23 -2.17 9.18 -6.45
N SER A 24 -3.48 9.25 -6.19
CA SER A 24 -4.06 8.97 -4.86
C SER A 24 -4.47 7.52 -4.63
N SER A 25 -4.28 6.64 -5.62
CA SER A 25 -4.57 5.21 -5.50
C SER A 25 -3.27 4.44 -5.34
N CYS A 26 -3.26 3.45 -4.45
CA CYS A 26 -2.16 2.50 -4.38
C CYS A 26 -1.94 1.82 -5.75
N PRO A 27 -0.71 1.33 -6.04
CA PRO A 27 -0.45 0.59 -7.27
C PRO A 27 -1.39 -0.61 -7.42
N SER A 28 -1.50 -1.16 -8.64
CA SER A 28 -2.34 -2.35 -8.87
C SER A 28 -1.97 -3.47 -7.91
N ASP A 29 -2.98 -4.14 -7.35
CA ASP A 29 -2.86 -5.23 -6.37
C ASP A 29 -2.28 -4.80 -5.00
N TRP A 30 -2.39 -3.52 -4.67
CA TRP A 30 -2.16 -2.98 -3.33
C TRP A 30 -3.48 -2.41 -2.76
N HIS A 31 -3.60 -2.43 -1.44
CA HIS A 31 -4.76 -2.01 -0.71
C HIS A 31 -4.46 -0.76 0.12
N THR A 32 -5.28 0.27 -0.05
CA THR A 32 -5.13 1.53 0.69
C THR A 32 -5.71 1.40 2.09
N TYR A 33 -4.97 1.81 3.10
CA TYR A 33 -5.48 2.08 4.43
C TYR A 33 -4.88 3.38 4.97
N GLY A 34 -5.72 4.39 5.19
CA GLY A 34 -5.27 5.76 5.48
C GLY A 34 -4.47 6.34 4.31
N SER A 35 -3.25 6.79 4.58
CA SER A 35 -2.31 7.32 3.57
C SER A 35 -1.24 6.30 3.14
N ARG A 36 -1.42 5.02 3.47
CA ARG A 36 -0.45 3.94 3.23
C ARG A 36 -1.05 2.85 2.34
N CYS A 37 -0.16 2.14 1.66
CA CYS A 37 -0.49 1.02 0.78
C CYS A 37 0.05 -0.28 1.37
N PHE A 38 -0.77 -1.32 1.33
CA PHE A 38 -0.44 -2.64 1.88
C PHE A 38 -0.66 -3.73 0.83
N LYS A 39 0.22 -4.72 0.80
CA LYS A 39 0.10 -5.88 -0.08
C LYS A 39 0.43 -7.13 0.71
N PHE A 40 -0.45 -8.13 0.61
CA PHE A 40 -0.16 -9.46 1.13
C PHE A 40 0.57 -10.28 0.07
N VAL A 41 1.68 -10.89 0.48
CA VAL A 41 2.47 -11.82 -0.34
C VAL A 41 2.36 -13.19 0.30
N SER A 42 1.65 -14.11 -0.34
CA SER A 42 1.34 -15.44 0.20
C SER A 42 2.49 -16.46 0.11
N ILE A 43 3.73 -15.99 -0.06
CA ILE A 43 4.91 -16.85 -0.19
C ILE A 43 5.51 -17.06 1.20
N GLN A 44 5.64 -18.32 1.62
CA GLN A 44 6.25 -18.64 2.89
C GLN A 44 7.78 -18.56 2.78
N GLN A 45 8.38 -17.62 3.51
CA GLN A 45 9.81 -17.35 3.51
C GLN A 45 10.28 -16.99 4.93
N SER A 46 11.59 -16.89 5.13
CA SER A 46 12.13 -16.33 6.38
C SER A 46 11.73 -14.85 6.52
N TRP A 47 11.80 -14.31 7.73
CA TRP A 47 11.54 -12.88 7.96
C TRP A 47 12.46 -12.00 7.11
N ALA A 48 13.75 -12.33 7.04
CA ALA A 48 14.74 -11.56 6.29
C ALA A 48 14.49 -11.61 4.77
N ASP A 49 14.13 -12.78 4.23
CA ASP A 49 13.77 -12.92 2.82
C ASP A 49 12.48 -12.17 2.49
N SER A 50 11.52 -12.17 3.41
CA SER A 50 10.25 -11.44 3.25
C SER A 50 10.48 -9.93 3.22
N GLU A 51 11.36 -9.40 4.08
CA GLU A 51 11.76 -7.99 4.04
C GLU A 51 12.46 -7.63 2.73
N GLN A 52 13.41 -8.45 2.28
CA GLN A 52 14.07 -8.24 0.98
C GLN A 52 13.08 -8.26 -0.19
N ASN A 53 12.07 -9.13 -0.15
CA ASN A 53 11.01 -9.17 -1.15
C ASN A 53 10.16 -7.90 -1.13
N CYS A 54 9.74 -7.44 0.05
CA CYS A 54 9.02 -6.17 0.20
C CYS A 54 9.84 -4.97 -0.31
N LEU A 55 11.14 -4.93 -0.01
CA LEU A 55 12.08 -3.92 -0.52
C LEU A 55 12.18 -3.95 -2.05
N ALA A 56 12.26 -5.13 -2.65
CA ALA A 56 12.28 -5.29 -4.11
C ALA A 56 10.98 -4.81 -4.79
N LEU A 57 9.85 -4.86 -4.08
CA LEU A 57 8.55 -4.32 -4.51
C LEU A 57 8.41 -2.81 -4.27
N GLY A 58 9.43 -2.14 -3.71
CA GLY A 58 9.40 -0.71 -3.38
C GLY A 58 8.70 -0.37 -2.07
N GLY A 59 8.51 -1.36 -1.18
CA GLY A 59 7.93 -1.20 0.15
C GLY A 59 8.83 -1.74 1.26
N ASN A 60 8.27 -2.00 2.43
CA ASN A 60 8.92 -2.69 3.55
C ASN A 60 7.87 -3.62 4.19
N LEU A 61 8.27 -4.54 5.08
CA LEU A 61 7.29 -5.31 5.85
C LEU A 61 6.36 -4.37 6.64
N ALA A 62 5.09 -4.74 6.68
CA ALA A 62 4.06 -3.88 7.25
C ALA A 62 4.20 -3.76 8.78
N SER A 63 4.23 -2.54 9.29
CA SER A 63 4.15 -2.23 10.72
C SER A 63 2.71 -1.89 11.10
N VAL A 64 2.23 -2.42 12.22
CA VAL A 64 0.90 -2.14 12.77
C VAL A 64 0.98 -0.98 13.77
N HIS A 65 0.21 0.08 13.56
CA HIS A 65 0.19 1.24 14.46
C HIS A 65 -1.15 1.46 15.17
N SER A 66 -2.17 0.65 14.89
CA SER A 66 -3.46 0.73 15.58
C SER A 66 -4.22 -0.60 15.52
N LEU A 67 -5.21 -0.75 16.42
CA LEU A 67 -6.12 -1.90 16.39
C LEU A 67 -6.89 -1.99 15.08
N LEU A 68 -7.31 -0.86 14.52
CA LEU A 68 -8.06 -0.82 13.26
C LEU A 68 -7.17 -1.25 12.08
N GLU A 69 -5.89 -0.85 12.10
CA GLU A 69 -4.92 -1.30 11.10
C GLU A 69 -4.66 -2.81 11.22
N TYR A 70 -4.55 -3.33 12.45
CA TYR A 70 -4.44 -4.78 12.69
C TYR A 70 -5.65 -5.55 12.15
N GLN A 71 -6.86 -5.04 12.37
CA GLN A 71 -8.09 -5.64 11.82
C GLN A 71 -8.14 -5.60 10.30
N PHE A 72 -7.70 -4.48 9.70
CA PHE A 72 -7.54 -4.37 8.26
C PHE A 72 -6.53 -5.39 7.72
N MET A 73 -5.37 -5.55 8.35
CA MET A 73 -4.37 -6.54 7.94
C MET A 73 -4.92 -7.97 8.02
N GLN A 74 -5.64 -8.33 9.08
CA GLN A 74 -6.30 -9.65 9.16
C GLN A 74 -7.31 -9.85 8.03
N ALA A 75 -8.11 -8.83 7.70
CA ALA A 75 -9.05 -8.92 6.59
C ALA A 75 -8.34 -9.08 5.24
N LEU A 76 -7.15 -8.49 5.10
CA LEU A 76 -6.31 -8.60 3.90
C LEU A 76 -5.64 -9.97 3.74
N THR A 77 -5.24 -10.61 4.84
CA THR A 77 -4.54 -11.92 4.80
C THR A 77 -5.47 -13.13 4.88
N LYS A 78 -6.73 -12.91 5.25
CA LYS A 78 -7.73 -13.97 5.40
C LYS A 78 -7.97 -14.71 4.08
N ASP A 79 -7.88 -16.03 4.13
CA ASP A 79 -8.16 -16.88 2.97
C ASP A 79 -9.67 -17.09 2.75
N THR A 80 -10.01 -17.84 1.69
CA THR A 80 -11.40 -18.15 1.33
C THR A 80 -12.13 -19.01 2.35
N ASN A 81 -11.41 -19.77 3.17
CA ASN A 81 -11.95 -20.59 4.25
C ASN A 81 -12.07 -19.81 5.58
N GLY A 82 -11.58 -18.58 5.58
CA GLY A 82 -11.52 -17.72 6.74
C GLY A 82 -10.37 -18.01 7.69
N HIS A 83 -9.39 -18.81 7.27
CA HIS A 83 -8.14 -19.03 7.99
C HIS A 83 -7.23 -17.80 7.85
N LEU A 84 -6.54 -17.47 8.95
CA LEU A 84 -5.55 -16.41 9.02
C LEU A 84 -4.17 -17.07 9.05
N PRO A 85 -3.35 -16.92 7.99
CA PRO A 85 -2.01 -17.48 7.97
C PRO A 85 -1.07 -16.65 8.84
N ASP A 86 -0.06 -17.32 9.42
CA ASP A 86 1.07 -16.64 10.05
C ASP A 86 1.76 -15.73 9.04
N THR A 87 1.84 -14.44 9.35
CA THR A 87 2.32 -13.40 8.44
C THR A 87 3.41 -12.58 9.11
N TRP A 88 4.56 -12.41 8.45
CA TRP A 88 5.63 -11.55 8.94
C TRP A 88 5.19 -10.08 8.92
N LEU A 89 5.45 -9.39 10.02
CA LEU A 89 5.29 -7.95 10.15
C LEU A 89 6.65 -7.29 10.31
N GLY A 90 6.70 -6.01 9.97
CA GLY A 90 7.88 -5.18 10.14
C GLY A 90 8.13 -4.95 11.62
N GLY A 91 9.35 -5.25 12.05
CA GLY A 91 9.87 -4.91 13.36
C GLY A 91 11.16 -4.12 13.20
N PHE A 92 11.25 -2.98 13.85
CA PHE A 92 12.56 -2.39 14.12
C PHE A 92 13.09 -3.10 15.35
N ASP A 93 14.26 -3.71 15.26
CA ASP A 93 14.97 -4.15 16.47
C ASP A 93 15.23 -2.92 17.34
N ALA A 94 14.39 -2.73 18.36
CA ALA A 94 14.54 -1.64 19.31
C ALA A 94 15.56 -1.96 20.41
N VAL A 95 16.15 -3.17 20.45
CA VAL A 95 17.17 -3.51 21.44
C VAL A 95 18.22 -4.44 20.82
N LYS A 96 19.37 -3.87 20.48
CA LYS A 96 20.63 -4.62 20.51
C LYS A 96 20.75 -5.29 21.90
N GLU A 97 20.39 -6.55 22.01
CA GLU A 97 20.83 -7.38 23.12
C GLU A 97 22.35 -7.53 22.95
N GLY A 98 23.09 -6.94 23.88
CA GLY A 98 24.54 -7.04 23.98
C GLY A 98 25.00 -8.34 24.62
#